data_AF-A0A8C8YY14-F1
#
_entry.id   AF-A0A8C8YY14-F1
#
_cell.length_a   1.000
_cell.length_b   1.000
_cell.length_c   1.000
_cell.angle_alpha   90.00
_cell.angle_beta   90.00
_cell.angle_gamma   90.00
#
_symmetry.space_group_name_H-M   'P 1'
#
loop_
_entity.id
_entity.type
_entity.pdbx_description
1 polymer ?
#
loop_
_entity_poly.entity_id
_entity_poly.type
_entity_poly.pdbx_seq_one_letter_code
_entity_poly.pdbx_strand_id
1 'polypeptide(L)'
;LQFCLVVVKSGFYADFGPLNLAMVYRYCCKLNKKLKSYSLSRKKIVHYTCFDQRKRANAAFLIGAYAVIYLKKTPEEAYRVLLSDSNTPYLPFRDASFGNCTYSLTILDCLQGIRKGLQHGFFDFETFDVDEYEHYEVCTFKFFPLKPNV
;
A
#
# COMPACT_ATOMS: atom_id res chain seq x y z
N LEU A 1 -5.72 2.89 18.87
CA LEU A 1 -4.34 3.35 18.64
C LEU A 1 -4.24 3.69 17.15
N GLN A 2 -4.06 4.97 16.82
CA GLN A 2 -4.01 5.41 15.42
C GLN A 2 -2.60 5.22 14.89
N PHE A 3 -2.48 4.38 13.88
CA PHE A 3 -1.23 4.10 13.20
C PHE A 3 -1.24 4.89 11.89
N CYS A 4 -0.54 6.03 11.87
CA CYS A 4 -0.34 6.78 10.65
C CYS A 4 0.92 6.27 9.97
N LEU A 5 0.76 5.73 8.77
CA LEU A 5 1.85 5.30 7.93
C LEU A 5 1.80 6.14 6.65
N VAL A 6 2.54 7.24 6.65
CA VAL A 6 2.75 8.01 5.42
C VAL A 6 3.90 7.34 4.67
N VAL A 7 3.56 6.49 3.71
CA VAL A 7 4.54 6.02 2.73
C VAL A 7 4.57 7.02 1.58
N VAL A 8 5.76 7.56 1.33
CA VAL A 8 6.02 8.49 0.24
C VAL A 8 6.84 7.77 -0.81
N LYS A 9 6.31 7.65 -2.03
CA LYS A 9 7.09 7.30 -3.22
C LYS A 9 7.73 8.58 -3.76
N SER A 10 9.02 8.53 -4.09
CA SER A 10 9.62 9.53 -4.97
C SER A 10 9.09 9.28 -6.38
N GLY A 11 8.19 10.13 -6.86
CA GLY A 11 7.76 10.10 -8.26
C GLY A 11 8.94 10.44 -9.17
N PHE A 12 8.99 9.82 -10.34
CA PHE A 12 9.89 10.22 -11.42
C PHE A 12 9.41 11.52 -12.08
N TYR A 13 8.09 11.71 -12.15
CA TYR A 13 7.47 12.93 -12.64
C TYR A 13 6.14 13.23 -11.91
N ALA A 14 4.99 13.02 -12.55
CA ALA A 14 3.66 13.18 -11.94
C ALA A 14 3.11 11.89 -11.32
N ASP A 15 3.85 10.78 -11.42
CA ASP A 15 3.47 9.52 -10.83
C ASP A 15 3.58 9.57 -9.29
N PHE A 16 2.59 8.98 -8.62
CA PHE A 16 2.55 8.97 -7.16
C PHE A 16 2.40 7.56 -6.59
N GLY A 17 2.20 6.56 -7.44
CA GLY A 17 1.92 5.18 -7.05
C GLY A 17 1.61 4.30 -8.28
N PRO A 18 1.24 3.02 -8.07
CA PRO A 18 1.21 2.34 -6.78
C PRO A 18 2.60 2.16 -6.18
N LEU A 19 2.64 1.85 -4.88
CA LEU A 19 3.89 1.56 -4.16
C LEU A 19 4.47 0.23 -4.64
N ASN A 20 5.82 0.14 -4.68
CA ASN A 20 6.53 -1.06 -5.10
C ASN A 20 6.36 -2.23 -4.11
N LEU A 21 6.88 -3.39 -4.48
CA LEU A 21 6.70 -4.63 -3.71
C LEU A 21 7.40 -4.57 -2.34
N ALA A 22 8.59 -3.97 -2.26
CA ALA A 22 9.30 -3.75 -0.99
C ALA A 22 8.47 -2.93 0.00
N MET A 23 7.79 -1.88 -0.46
CA MET A 23 6.94 -1.07 0.41
C MET A 23 5.70 -1.82 0.88
N VAL A 24 5.09 -2.64 0.03
CA VAL A 24 3.99 -3.53 0.42
C VAL A 24 4.47 -4.54 1.46
N TYR A 25 5.64 -5.17 1.24
CA TYR A 25 6.25 -6.10 2.17
C TYR A 25 6.54 -5.46 3.54
N ARG A 26 7.25 -4.33 3.57
CA ARG A 26 7.56 -3.60 4.83
C ARG A 26 6.30 -3.18 5.56
N TYR A 27 5.26 -2.74 4.84
CA TYR A 27 3.96 -2.43 5.42
C TYR A 27 3.33 -3.67 6.09
N CYS A 28 3.29 -4.79 5.38
CA CYS A 28 2.75 -6.04 5.89
C CYS A 28 3.49 -6.52 7.14
N CYS A 29 4.82 -6.51 7.13
CA CYS A 29 5.64 -6.86 8.30
C CYS A 29 5.33 -5.94 9.50
N LYS A 30 5.20 -4.63 9.26
CA LYS A 30 4.92 -3.64 10.31
C LYS A 30 3.52 -3.81 10.90
N LEU A 31 2.52 -4.10 10.07
CA LEU A 31 1.16 -4.38 10.53
C LEU A 31 1.10 -5.68 11.32
N ASN A 32 1.74 -6.75 10.83
CA ASN A 32 1.85 -8.03 11.53
C ASN A 32 2.53 -7.90 12.90
N LYS A 33 3.62 -7.15 12.99
CA LYS A 33 4.30 -6.85 14.27
C LYS A 33 3.36 -6.15 15.26
N LYS A 34 2.53 -5.21 14.80
CA LYS A 34 1.56 -4.50 15.64
C LYS A 34 0.40 -5.37 16.09
N LEU A 35 -0.12 -6.22 15.20
CA LEU A 35 -1.17 -7.17 15.52
C LEU A 35 -0.72 -8.22 16.56
N LYS A 36 0.54 -8.66 16.51
CA LYS A 36 1.13 -9.59 17.47
C LYS A 36 1.54 -8.95 18.80
N SER A 37 1.56 -7.62 18.90
CA SER A 37 2.02 -6.91 20.10
C SER A 37 1.02 -7.04 21.25
N TYR A 38 1.43 -7.62 22.37
CA TYR A 38 0.58 -7.83 23.55
C TYR A 38 -0.05 -6.52 24.07
N SER A 39 0.71 -5.43 24.06
CA SER A 39 0.25 -4.08 24.46
C SER A 39 -0.88 -3.50 23.59
N LEU A 40 -1.09 -4.07 22.39
CA LEU A 40 -2.10 -3.66 21.42
C LEU A 40 -3.22 -4.70 21.23
N SER A 41 -3.13 -5.86 21.86
CA SER A 41 -4.07 -6.99 21.70
C SER A 41 -5.54 -6.62 21.90
N ARG A 42 -5.84 -5.69 22.81
CA ARG A 42 -7.21 -5.20 23.09
C ARG A 42 -7.52 -3.83 22.47
N LYS A 43 -6.66 -3.31 21.61
CA LYS A 43 -6.80 -1.97 21.02
C LYS A 43 -7.11 -2.08 19.52
N LYS A 44 -8.10 -1.33 19.06
CA LYS A 44 -8.36 -1.17 17.62
C LYS A 44 -7.17 -0.45 16.96
N ILE A 45 -6.60 -1.08 15.93
CA ILE A 45 -5.57 -0.48 15.08
C ILE A 45 -6.28 0.26 13.96
N VAL A 46 -5.98 1.55 13.81
CA VAL A 46 -6.56 2.39 12.76
C VAL A 46 -5.45 2.82 11.82
N HIS A 47 -5.52 2.44 10.55
CA HIS A 47 -4.63 2.96 9.52
C HIS A 47 -5.18 4.30 9.03
N TYR A 48 -4.42 5.38 9.23
CA TYR A 48 -4.84 6.73 8.84
C TYR A 48 -3.84 7.36 7.87
N THR A 49 -4.34 8.20 6.98
CA THR A 49 -3.61 8.98 5.97
C THR A 49 -4.07 10.43 6.00
N CYS A 50 -3.26 11.36 5.51
CA CYS A 50 -3.66 12.76 5.35
C CYS A 50 -4.69 12.96 4.22
N PHE A 51 -5.26 14.16 4.15
CA PHE A 51 -6.28 14.55 3.17
C PHE A 51 -5.81 14.58 1.71
N ASP A 52 -4.51 14.49 1.43
CA ASP A 52 -3.97 14.40 0.06
C ASP A 52 -4.48 13.12 -0.65
N GLN A 53 -5.15 13.31 -1.79
CA GLN A 53 -5.79 12.23 -2.54
C GLN A 53 -4.81 11.17 -3.05
N ARG A 54 -3.56 11.56 -3.38
CA ARG A 54 -2.51 10.65 -3.84
C ARG A 54 -2.07 9.73 -2.71
N LYS A 55 -1.82 10.31 -1.53
CA LYS A 55 -1.48 9.55 -0.32
C LYS A 55 -2.64 8.66 0.12
N ARG A 56 -3.89 9.14 -0.02
CA ARG A 56 -5.09 8.34 0.25
C ARG A 56 -5.19 7.10 -0.64
N ALA A 57 -4.97 7.23 -1.94
CA ALA A 57 -4.97 6.11 -2.88
C ALA A 57 -3.87 5.08 -2.55
N ASN A 58 -2.66 5.53 -2.24
CA ASN A 58 -1.57 4.64 -1.81
C ASN A 58 -1.88 3.91 -0.50
N ALA A 59 -2.42 4.60 0.51
CA ALA A 59 -2.78 3.99 1.78
C ALA A 59 -3.89 2.93 1.63
N ALA A 60 -4.89 3.21 0.79
CA ALA A 60 -5.95 2.26 0.44
C ALA A 60 -5.39 1.04 -0.32
N PHE A 61 -4.47 1.25 -1.25
CA PHE A 61 -3.78 0.16 -1.94
C PHE A 61 -3.00 -0.72 -0.98
N LEU A 62 -2.24 -0.16 -0.02
CA LEU A 62 -1.47 -0.94 0.96
C LEU A 62 -2.35 -1.87 1.83
N ILE A 63 -3.45 -1.35 2.37
CA ILE A 63 -4.35 -2.17 3.19
C ILE A 63 -5.13 -3.17 2.33
N GLY A 64 -5.49 -2.82 1.10
CA GLY A 64 -6.09 -3.74 0.13
C GLY A 64 -5.13 -4.89 -0.23
N ALA A 65 -3.87 -4.58 -0.51
CA ALA A 65 -2.84 -5.55 -0.83
C ALA A 65 -2.63 -6.51 0.36
N TYR A 66 -2.55 -5.99 1.58
CA TYR A 66 -2.49 -6.82 2.79
C TYR A 66 -3.69 -7.76 2.92
N ALA A 67 -4.91 -7.29 2.62
CA ALA A 67 -6.11 -8.12 2.66
C ALA A 67 -6.07 -9.25 1.62
N VAL A 68 -5.54 -9.01 0.42
CA VAL A 68 -5.37 -10.05 -0.61
C VAL A 68 -4.28 -11.05 -0.20
N ILE A 69 -3.12 -10.57 0.26
CA ILE A 69 -1.95 -11.40 0.53
C ILE A 69 -2.12 -12.25 1.80
N TYR A 70 -2.49 -11.61 2.92
CA TYR A 70 -2.55 -12.25 4.24
C TYR A 70 -3.95 -12.70 4.65
N LEU A 71 -5.00 -11.94 4.32
CA LEU A 71 -6.38 -12.34 4.66
C LEU A 71 -7.01 -13.23 3.58
N LYS A 72 -6.28 -13.52 2.48
CA LYS A 72 -6.73 -14.34 1.35
C LYS A 72 -8.08 -13.90 0.76
N LYS A 73 -8.40 -12.61 0.87
CA LYS A 73 -9.61 -12.04 0.26
C LYS A 73 -9.42 -11.89 -1.25
N THR A 74 -10.53 -11.90 -1.98
CA THR A 74 -10.50 -11.50 -3.38
C THR A 74 -10.25 -9.98 -3.50
N PRO A 75 -9.53 -9.51 -4.55
CA PRO A 75 -9.42 -8.10 -4.91
C PRO A 75 -10.75 -7.35 -4.89
N GLU A 76 -11.81 -7.98 -5.38
CA GLU A 76 -13.15 -7.41 -5.43
C GLU A 76 -13.73 -7.18 -4.01
N GLU A 77 -13.56 -8.14 -3.11
CA GLU A 77 -13.94 -7.99 -1.69
C GLU A 77 -13.11 -6.94 -0.97
N ALA A 78 -11.80 -6.95 -1.17
CA ALA A 78 -10.90 -5.97 -0.58
C ALA A 78 -11.26 -4.55 -1.04
N TYR A 79 -11.53 -4.38 -2.33
CA TYR A 79 -11.93 -3.10 -2.92
C TYR A 79 -13.30 -2.62 -2.44
N ARG A 80 -14.28 -3.53 -2.31
CA ARG A 80 -15.61 -3.19 -1.78
C ARG A 80 -15.55 -2.66 -0.34
N VAL A 81 -14.69 -3.24 0.50
CA VAL A 81 -14.46 -2.74 1.88
C VAL A 81 -13.79 -1.36 1.88
N LEU A 82 -12.96 -1.05 0.89
CA LEU A 82 -12.35 0.27 0.76
C LEU A 82 -13.35 1.37 0.36
N LEU A 83 -14.44 0.99 -0.32
CA LEU A 83 -15.48 1.92 -0.79
C LEU A 83 -16.62 2.11 0.22
N SER A 84 -16.83 1.16 1.14
CA SER A 84 -18.04 1.11 1.97
C SER A 84 -18.24 2.31 2.91
N ASP A 85 -17.19 3.07 3.23
CA ASP A 85 -17.25 4.21 4.16
C ASP A 85 -16.92 5.58 3.51
N SER A 86 -16.54 5.62 2.23
CA SER A 86 -16.07 6.87 1.60
C SER A 86 -16.82 7.22 0.32
N ASN A 87 -17.59 8.31 0.35
CA ASN A 87 -18.23 8.90 -0.84
C ASN A 87 -17.23 9.54 -1.82
N THR A 88 -15.95 9.67 -1.46
CA THR A 88 -14.93 10.24 -2.34
C THR A 88 -14.17 9.11 -3.04
N PRO A 89 -14.24 9.01 -4.38
CA PRO A 89 -13.49 8.02 -5.13
C PRO A 89 -11.98 8.18 -4.93
N TYR A 90 -11.23 7.09 -5.03
CA TYR A 90 -9.76 7.14 -5.00
C TYR A 90 -9.23 7.65 -6.34
N LEU A 91 -8.17 8.47 -6.29
CA LEU A 91 -7.52 8.95 -7.48
C LEU A 91 -6.83 7.77 -8.20
N PRO A 92 -7.11 7.51 -9.49
CA PRO A 92 -6.42 6.49 -10.26
C PRO A 92 -4.92 6.77 -10.38
N PHE A 93 -4.12 5.70 -10.42
CA PHE A 93 -2.69 5.77 -10.69
C PHE A 93 -2.45 6.12 -12.16
N ARG A 94 -1.40 6.90 -12.39
CA ARG A 94 -0.99 7.36 -13.72
C ARG A 94 0.38 6.79 -14.06
N ASP A 95 0.66 6.71 -15.35
CA ASP A 95 1.95 6.33 -15.90
C ASP A 95 3.02 7.39 -15.65
N ALA A 96 4.28 7.01 -15.83
CA ALA A 96 5.44 7.89 -15.64
C ALA A 96 5.81 8.68 -16.91
N SER A 97 4.96 8.71 -17.93
CA SER A 97 5.24 9.41 -19.18
C SER A 97 5.11 10.94 -19.03
N PHE A 98 5.81 11.65 -19.92
CA PHE A 98 5.66 13.09 -20.06
C PHE A 98 4.40 13.39 -20.89
N GLY A 99 3.39 14.00 -20.28
CA GLY A 99 2.20 14.48 -20.97
C GLY A 99 0.89 14.04 -20.31
N ASN A 100 -0.19 14.04 -21.09
CA ASN A 100 -1.50 13.61 -20.61
C ASN A 100 -1.54 12.09 -20.49
N CYS A 101 -1.93 11.60 -19.31
CA CYS A 101 -2.13 10.19 -19.03
C CYS A 101 -3.25 9.63 -19.92
N THR A 102 -2.90 8.68 -20.80
CA THR A 102 -3.83 8.00 -21.71
C THR A 102 -4.45 6.75 -21.10
N TYR A 103 -3.83 6.21 -20.03
CA TYR A 103 -4.29 5.02 -19.35
C TYR A 103 -4.12 5.14 -17.84
N SER A 104 -5.23 5.10 -17.11
CA SER A 104 -5.23 5.20 -15.65
C SER A 104 -5.54 3.85 -15.00
N LEU A 105 -4.71 3.43 -14.06
CA LEU A 105 -4.90 2.19 -13.30
C LEU A 105 -5.66 2.46 -12.02
N THR A 106 -6.73 1.70 -11.77
CA THR A 106 -7.46 1.77 -10.51
C THR A 106 -6.79 0.93 -9.42
N ILE A 107 -7.17 1.13 -8.16
CA ILE A 107 -6.73 0.27 -7.05
C ILE A 107 -7.13 -1.18 -7.31
N LEU A 108 -8.32 -1.42 -7.87
CA LEU A 108 -8.80 -2.77 -8.17
C LEU A 108 -7.88 -3.48 -9.18
N ASP A 109 -7.47 -2.80 -10.24
CA ASP A 109 -6.56 -3.37 -11.25
C ASP A 109 -5.23 -3.79 -10.62
N CYS A 110 -4.67 -2.94 -9.73
CA CYS A 110 -3.44 -3.27 -9.01
C CYS A 110 -3.62 -4.47 -8.07
N LEU A 111 -4.76 -4.57 -7.37
CA LEU A 111 -5.05 -5.71 -6.50
C LEU A 111 -5.23 -7.01 -7.29
N GLN A 112 -5.85 -6.94 -8.47
CA GLN A 112 -5.95 -8.08 -9.38
C GLN A 112 -4.57 -8.52 -9.88
N GLY A 113 -3.68 -7.57 -10.18
CA GLY A 113 -2.27 -7.83 -10.48
C GLY A 113 -1.56 -8.57 -9.35
N ILE A 114 -1.72 -8.13 -8.10
CA ILE A 114 -1.18 -8.82 -6.91
C ILE A 114 -1.72 -10.24 -6.80
N ARG A 115 -3.03 -10.44 -6.94
CA ARG A 115 -3.64 -11.79 -6.85
C ARG A 115 -3.07 -12.72 -7.92
N LYS A 116 -3.00 -12.27 -9.18
CA LYS A 116 -2.42 -13.07 -10.28
C LYS A 116 -0.92 -13.34 -10.04
N GLY A 117 -0.21 -12.33 -9.55
CA GLY A 117 1.19 -12.41 -9.11
C GLY A 117 1.43 -13.60 -8.17
N LEU A 118 0.63 -13.66 -7.10
CA LEU A 118 0.66 -14.74 -6.12
C LEU A 118 0.25 -16.09 -6.72
N GLN A 119 -0.81 -16.13 -7.54
CA GLN A 119 -1.32 -17.37 -8.14
C GLN A 119 -0.30 -18.05 -9.07
N HIS A 120 0.50 -17.25 -9.77
CA HIS A 120 1.54 -17.74 -10.67
C HIS A 120 2.91 -17.89 -10.00
N GLY A 121 3.03 -17.57 -8.70
CA GLY A 121 4.29 -17.66 -7.98
C GLY A 121 5.34 -16.63 -8.42
N PHE A 122 4.91 -15.49 -8.98
CA PHE A 122 5.84 -14.42 -9.37
C PHE A 122 6.55 -13.78 -8.16
N PHE A 123 5.92 -13.84 -6.99
CA PHE A 123 6.54 -13.45 -5.72
C PHE A 123 5.91 -14.22 -4.57
N ASP A 124 6.70 -14.42 -3.51
CA ASP A 124 6.25 -14.99 -2.25
C ASP A 124 6.81 -14.15 -1.09
N PHE A 125 5.92 -13.64 -0.23
CA PHE A 125 6.28 -12.81 0.92
C PHE A 125 6.85 -13.62 2.08
N GLU A 126 6.80 -14.95 2.05
CA GLU A 126 7.49 -15.78 3.03
C GLU A 126 8.99 -15.84 2.74
N THR A 127 9.38 -15.79 1.47
CA THR A 127 10.78 -15.89 1.01
C THR A 127 11.32 -14.59 0.41
N PHE A 128 10.54 -13.51 0.42
CA PHE A 128 10.94 -12.24 -0.21
C PHE A 128 12.08 -11.55 0.55
N ASP A 129 13.24 -11.42 -0.11
CA ASP A 129 14.36 -10.63 0.37
C ASP A 129 14.18 -9.15 0.00
N VAL A 130 13.72 -8.36 0.97
CA VAL A 130 13.51 -6.93 0.80
C VAL A 130 14.81 -6.15 0.68
N ASP A 131 15.87 -6.61 1.33
CA ASP A 131 17.13 -5.87 1.38
C ASP A 131 17.89 -6.06 0.04
N GLU A 132 17.82 -7.26 -0.55
CA GLU A 132 18.27 -7.51 -1.92
C GLU A 132 17.48 -6.67 -2.93
N TYR A 133 16.15 -6.68 -2.85
CA TYR A 133 15.29 -5.92 -3.76
C TYR A 133 15.62 -4.41 -3.73
N GLU A 134 15.76 -3.83 -2.53
CA GLU A 134 16.08 -2.41 -2.37
C GLU A 134 17.51 -2.07 -2.80
N HIS A 135 18.47 -3.01 -2.65
CA HIS A 135 19.85 -2.83 -3.11
C HIS A 135 19.91 -2.59 -4.63
N TYR A 136 19.13 -3.36 -5.40
CA TYR A 136 19.11 -3.25 -6.85
C TYR A 136 18.19 -2.14 -7.38
N GLU A 137 17.24 -1.63 -6.59
CA GLU A 137 16.28 -0.62 -7.06
C GLU A 137 16.81 0.84 -7.08
N VAL A 138 17.97 1.13 -6.50
CA VAL A 138 18.62 2.47 -6.50
C VAL A 138 17.63 3.65 -6.33
N CYS A 139 16.67 3.53 -5.41
CA CYS A 139 15.76 4.62 -5.03
C CYS A 139 15.77 4.78 -3.50
N THR A 140 16.11 5.95 -3.00
CA THR A 140 16.25 6.19 -1.56
C THR A 140 14.90 6.31 -0.86
N PHE A 141 14.66 5.50 0.17
CA PHE A 141 13.42 5.45 0.94
C PHE A 141 13.45 6.35 2.19
N LYS A 142 12.31 6.98 2.54
CA LYS A 142 12.13 7.66 3.84
C LYS A 142 10.75 7.37 4.45
N PHE A 143 10.72 6.63 5.56
CA PHE A 143 9.56 6.56 6.45
C PHE A 143 9.54 7.80 7.35
N PHE A 144 8.51 8.62 7.25
CA PHE A 144 8.32 9.75 8.17
C PHE A 144 7.36 9.36 9.30
N PRO A 145 7.82 9.26 10.56
CA PRO A 145 6.91 9.34 11.68
C PRO A 145 6.33 10.76 11.71
N LEU A 146 5.01 10.91 11.60
CA LEU A 146 4.38 12.17 11.99
C LEU A 146 4.68 12.37 13.48
N LYS A 147 5.33 13.48 13.82
CA LYS A 147 5.44 13.91 15.21
C LYS A 147 4.02 13.96 15.79
N PRO A 148 3.80 13.48 17.02
CA PRO A 148 2.52 13.72 17.68
C PRO A 148 2.31 15.23 17.68
N ASN A 149 1.23 15.69 17.04
CA ASN A 149 0.79 17.07 17.20
C ASN A 149 0.57 17.28 18.70
N VAL A 150 1.35 18.20 19.26
CA VAL A 150 1.05 18.85 20.54
C VAL A 150 -0.21 19.69 20.34
#